data_AF-A0A2G9TQS9-F1
#
_entry.id   AF-A0A2G9TQS9-F1
#
_cell.length_a   1.000
_cell.length_b   1.000
_cell.length_c   1.000
_cell.angle_alpha   90.00
_cell.angle_beta   90.00
_cell.angle_gamma   90.00
#
_symmetry.space_group_name_H-M   'P 1'
#
loop_
_entity.id
_entity.type
_entity.pdbx_description
1 polymer ?
#
loop_
_entity_poly.entity_id
_entity_poly.type
_entity_poly.pdbx_seq_one_letter_code
_entity_poly.pdbx_strand_id
1 'polypeptide(L)'
;MFAIVSMVLDSEVLVSLLIFDDVSVLERLNVQAFAVVRLLYKLYSRLEADGLLLALFSLKTKAFSMMTSKADFVIEITPVGSGFGKDVSGRMVINVRGSTPTPAISELLYVTGERSIKCFYPGGSSF
;
A
#
# COMPACT_ATOMS: atom_id res chain seq x y z
N MET A 1 -0.61 14.08 22.37
CA MET A 1 0.59 13.36 22.85
C MET A 1 1.44 13.09 21.63
N PHE A 2 2.59 13.75 21.48
CA PHE A 2 3.51 13.52 20.37
C PHE A 2 4.66 12.68 20.91
N ALA A 3 4.86 11.48 20.35
CA ALA A 3 6.02 10.65 20.64
C ALA A 3 7.02 10.83 19.49
N ILE A 4 8.24 11.24 19.82
CA ILE A 4 9.38 11.16 18.91
C ILE A 4 10.03 9.81 19.19
N VAL A 5 9.81 8.82 18.33
CA VAL A 5 10.57 7.57 18.37
C VAL A 5 11.83 7.80 17.56
N SER A 6 12.95 8.02 18.25
CA SER A 6 14.27 7.98 17.63
C SER A 6 14.69 6.53 17.54
N MET A 7 14.56 5.93 16.36
CA MET A 7 15.32 4.72 16.04
C MET A 7 16.68 5.16 15.50
N VAL A 8 17.70 5.05 16.33
CA VAL A 8 19.08 4.95 15.85
C VAL A 8 19.15 3.58 15.18
N LEU A 9 19.06 3.56 13.84
CA LEU A 9 19.41 2.36 13.09
C LEU A 9 20.93 2.21 13.25
N ASP A 10 21.35 1.35 14.19
CA ASP A 10 22.72 0.86 14.23
C ASP A 10 23.05 0.30 12.84
N SER A 11 24.26 0.56 12.37
CA SER A 11 24.68 0.31 10.99
C SER A 11 24.71 -1.18 10.59
N GLU A 12 24.34 -2.08 11.50
CA GLU A 12 24.27 -3.53 11.31
C GLU A 12 22.84 -4.09 11.30
N VAL A 13 21.81 -3.29 11.58
CA VAL A 13 20.43 -3.78 11.53
C VAL A 13 19.91 -3.66 10.10
N LEU A 14 20.01 -4.77 9.37
CA LEU A 14 19.36 -4.92 8.09
C LEU A 14 17.85 -4.99 8.29
N VAL A 15 17.11 -4.11 7.61
CA VAL A 15 15.65 -4.03 7.70
C VAL A 15 15.07 -4.69 6.46
N SER A 16 14.32 -5.77 6.67
CA SER A 16 13.63 -6.50 5.60
C SER A 16 12.19 -6.01 5.36
N LEU A 17 11.59 -5.31 6.34
CA LEU A 17 10.20 -4.85 6.23
C LEU A 17 10.02 -3.48 6.87
N LEU A 18 9.44 -2.55 6.11
CA LEU A 18 9.02 -1.24 6.60
C LEU A 18 7.57 -0.98 6.20
N ILE A 19 6.73 -0.66 7.18
CA ILE A 19 5.30 -0.39 6.95
C ILE A 19 4.98 1.01 7.45
N PHE A 20 4.42 1.83 6.56
CA PHE A 20 3.77 3.09 6.90
C PHE A 20 2.25 2.93 6.81
N ASP A 21 1.57 3.16 7.93
CA ASP A 21 0.12 2.99 8.05
C ASP A 21 -0.69 4.07 7.28
N ASP A 22 -0.24 5.33 7.30
CA ASP A 22 -0.79 6.37 6.43
C ASP A 22 0.22 7.47 6.10
N VAL A 23 0.81 7.42 4.91
CA VAL A 23 1.77 8.42 4.41
C VAL A 23 1.07 9.73 4.03
N SER A 24 -0.22 9.70 3.70
CA SER A 24 -0.95 10.91 3.27
C SER A 24 -1.01 11.99 4.35
N VAL A 25 -0.86 11.60 5.62
CA VAL A 25 -0.79 12.51 6.77
C VAL A 25 0.39 13.48 6.65
N LEU A 26 1.51 13.08 6.06
CA LEU A 26 2.67 13.96 5.91
C LEU A 26 2.36 15.17 5.03
N GLU A 27 1.67 14.96 3.90
CA GLU A 27 1.23 16.07 3.04
C GLU A 27 0.16 16.93 3.72
N ARG A 28 -0.72 16.34 4.54
CA ARG A 28 -1.68 17.10 5.38
C ARG A 28 -0.98 17.98 6.43
N LEU A 29 0.21 17.58 6.88
CA LEU A 29 1.07 18.37 7.77
C LEU A 29 1.97 19.36 7.00
N ASN A 30 1.63 19.68 5.75
CA ASN A 30 2.36 20.58 4.85
C ASN A 30 3.77 20.11 4.47
N VAL A 31 4.10 18.83 4.64
CA VAL A 31 5.33 18.28 4.07
C VAL A 31 5.18 18.23 2.55
N GLN A 32 6.15 18.79 1.83
CA GLN A 32 6.09 18.80 0.37
C GLN A 32 6.15 17.37 -0.20
N ALA A 33 5.33 17.09 -1.23
CA ALA A 33 5.25 15.78 -1.86
C ALA A 33 6.61 15.21 -2.29
N PHE A 34 7.50 16.05 -2.84
CA PHE A 34 8.86 15.63 -3.22
C PHE A 34 9.69 15.18 -2.01
N ALA A 35 9.54 15.84 -0.87
CA ALA A 35 10.23 15.46 0.36
C ALA A 35 9.74 14.10 0.88
N VAL A 36 8.42 13.83 0.81
CA VAL A 36 7.82 12.53 1.15
C VAL A 36 8.36 11.43 0.23
N VAL A 37 8.35 11.64 -1.09
CA VAL A 37 8.90 10.70 -2.08
C VAL A 37 10.37 10.42 -1.80
N ARG A 38 11.16 11.46 -1.53
CA ARG A 38 12.59 11.32 -1.23
C ARG A 38 12.83 10.56 0.07
N LEU A 39 11.99 10.76 1.09
CA LEU A 39 12.05 10.02 2.35
C LEU A 39 11.81 8.53 2.10
N LEU A 40 10.71 8.18 1.42
CA LEU A 40 10.38 6.78 1.11
C LEU A 40 11.49 6.11 0.30
N TYR A 41 12.01 6.78 -0.72
CA TYR A 41 13.09 6.23 -1.55
C TYR A 41 14.39 6.00 -0.77
N LYS A 42 14.76 6.94 0.12
CA LYS A 42 15.94 6.80 0.99
C LYS A 42 15.79 5.66 2.00
N LEU A 43 14.57 5.40 2.47
CA LEU A 43 14.29 4.30 3.38
C LEU A 43 14.31 2.97 2.62
N TYR A 44 13.67 2.92 1.45
CA TYR A 44 13.71 1.77 0.55
C TYR A 44 15.14 1.37 0.18
N SER A 45 16.01 2.34 -0.16
CA SER A 45 17.41 2.06 -0.51
C SER A 45 18.28 1.53 0.64
N ARG A 46 17.76 1.51 1.87
CA ARG A 46 18.43 0.97 3.05
C ARG A 46 17.91 -0.41 3.44
N LEU A 47 16.87 -0.90 2.77
CA LEU A 47 16.38 -2.24 2.98
C LEU A 47 17.34 -3.28 2.39
N GLU A 48 17.18 -4.53 2.84
CA GLU A 48 17.84 -5.68 2.21
C GLU A 48 17.42 -5.83 0.74
N ALA A 49 18.16 -6.65 -0.02
CA ALA A 49 17.90 -6.85 -1.45
C ALA A 49 16.49 -7.41 -1.75
N ASP A 50 15.93 -8.17 -0.82
CA ASP A 50 14.57 -8.73 -0.82
C ASP A 50 13.63 -7.99 0.14
N GLY A 51 14.04 -6.81 0.62
CA GLY A 51 13.28 -6.03 1.57
C GLY A 51 12.03 -5.37 0.95
N LEU A 52 11.00 -5.19 1.78
CA LEU A 52 9.70 -4.68 1.37
C LEU A 52 9.36 -3.37 2.09
N LEU A 53 8.97 -2.35 1.32
CA LEU A 53 8.37 -1.12 1.85
C LEU A 53 6.90 -1.05 1.47
N LEU A 54 6.00 -1.12 2.47
CA LEU A 54 4.57 -0.89 2.30
C LEU A 54 4.23 0.54 2.72
N ALA A 55 3.82 1.36 1.76
CA ALA A 55 3.39 2.74 2.00
C ALA A 55 1.89 2.87 1.73
N LEU A 56 1.08 2.85 2.79
CA LEU A 56 -0.36 3.02 2.68
C LEU A 56 -0.70 4.51 2.54
N PHE A 57 -1.70 4.80 1.70
CA PHE A 57 -2.21 6.15 1.48
C PHE A 57 -3.73 6.12 1.62
N SER A 58 -4.27 6.82 2.63
CA SER A 58 -5.73 6.95 2.77
C SER A 58 -6.34 7.87 1.71
N LEU A 59 -5.53 8.70 1.04
CA LEU A 59 -5.91 9.60 -0.04
C LEU A 59 -4.91 9.52 -1.20
N LYS A 60 -5.40 9.70 -2.43
CA LYS A 60 -4.55 9.85 -3.63
C LYS A 60 -3.90 11.25 -3.63
N THR A 61 -2.80 11.40 -2.89
CA THR A 61 -2.04 12.65 -2.78
C THR A 61 -1.06 12.87 -3.94
N LYS A 62 -0.34 14.00 -3.96
CA LYS A 62 0.69 14.24 -5.00
C LYS A 62 1.85 13.26 -4.87
N ALA A 63 2.28 12.91 -3.66
CA ALA A 63 3.32 11.89 -3.48
C ALA A 63 2.85 10.51 -3.96
N PHE A 64 1.58 10.14 -3.70
CA PHE A 64 1.00 8.90 -4.22
C PHE A 64 1.12 8.83 -5.75
N SER A 65 0.69 9.87 -6.47
CA SER A 65 0.80 9.91 -7.94
C SER A 65 2.24 9.81 -8.43
N MET A 66 3.19 10.44 -7.75
CA MET A 66 4.61 10.38 -8.10
C MET A 66 5.24 9.00 -7.83
N MET A 67 4.75 8.27 -6.81
CA MET A 67 5.25 6.94 -6.43
C MET A 67 4.61 5.81 -7.24
N THR A 68 3.37 5.99 -7.70
CA THR A 68 2.61 4.97 -8.46
C THR A 68 3.42 4.47 -9.66
N SER A 69 4.15 5.35 -10.35
CA SER A 69 5.01 5.01 -11.49
C SER A 69 6.40 4.50 -11.11
N LYS A 70 6.66 4.24 -9.84
CA LYS A 70 7.94 3.73 -9.31
C LYS A 70 7.79 2.51 -8.42
N ALA A 71 6.58 2.22 -7.95
CA ALA A 71 6.28 1.05 -7.15
C ALA A 71 6.30 -0.22 -8.01
N ASP A 72 6.77 -1.31 -7.41
CA ASP A 72 6.75 -2.64 -8.02
C ASP A 72 5.32 -3.18 -8.12
N PHE A 73 4.46 -2.81 -7.18
CA PHE A 73 3.04 -3.07 -7.26
C PHE A 73 2.22 -1.99 -6.55
N VAL A 74 0.98 -1.83 -6.98
CA VAL A 74 0.00 -0.90 -6.41
C VAL A 74 -1.29 -1.67 -6.14
N ILE A 75 -1.79 -1.60 -4.90
CA ILE A 75 -3.03 -2.25 -4.50
C ILE A 75 -4.05 -1.15 -4.19
N GLU A 76 -5.13 -1.09 -4.98
CA GLU A 76 -6.25 -0.18 -4.74
C GLU A 76 -7.42 -0.93 -4.12
N ILE A 77 -7.81 -0.54 -2.91
CA ILE A 77 -8.96 -1.09 -2.20
C ILE A 77 -10.12 -0.10 -2.33
N THR A 78 -11.22 -0.54 -2.93
CA THR A 78 -12.45 0.25 -3.06
C THR A 78 -13.57 -0.44 -2.28
N PRO A 79 -14.13 0.18 -1.22
CA PRO A 79 -15.30 -0.38 -0.55
C PRO A 79 -16.48 -0.38 -1.52
N VAL A 80 -17.21 -1.49 -1.58
CA VAL A 80 -18.45 -1.58 -2.37
C VAL A 80 -19.56 -1.25 -1.38
N GLY A 81 -20.15 -0.06 -1.50
CA GLY A 81 -21.04 0.52 -0.48
C GLY A 81 -22.16 -0.42 0.04
N SER A 82 -22.60 -0.18 1.27
CA SER A 82 -23.59 -0.97 2.00
C SER A 82 -25.00 -0.87 1.39
N GLY A 83 -25.36 -1.82 0.54
CA GLY A 83 -26.75 -2.08 0.15
C GLY A 83 -27.20 -3.42 0.73
N PHE A 84 -28.49 -3.56 1.05
CA PHE A 84 -29.07 -4.85 1.44
C PHE A 84 -28.77 -5.92 0.37
N GLY A 85 -28.27 -7.09 0.80
CA GLY A 85 -28.01 -8.23 -0.07
C GLY A 85 -26.66 -8.23 -0.81
N LYS A 86 -25.65 -7.47 -0.34
CA LYS A 86 -24.29 -7.59 -0.86
C LYS A 86 -23.45 -8.53 0.01
N ASP A 87 -23.04 -9.64 -0.59
CA ASP A 87 -22.20 -10.65 0.06
C ASP A 87 -20.71 -10.27 0.09
N VAL A 88 -20.35 -9.03 -0.26
CA VAL A 88 -18.97 -8.56 -0.41
C VAL A 88 -18.73 -7.22 0.28
N SER A 89 -17.58 -7.08 0.97
CA SER A 89 -17.18 -5.83 1.63
C SER A 89 -16.56 -4.83 0.67
N GLY A 90 -15.85 -5.32 -0.35
CA GLY A 90 -15.29 -4.44 -1.36
C GLY A 90 -14.56 -5.14 -2.48
N ARG A 91 -13.85 -4.33 -3.27
CA ARG A 91 -13.00 -4.74 -4.38
C ARG A 91 -11.56 -4.35 -4.11
N MET A 92 -10.63 -5.20 -4.52
CA MET A 92 -9.20 -4.99 -4.53
C MET A 92 -8.69 -5.11 -5.97
N VAL A 93 -7.96 -4.10 -6.44
CA VAL A 93 -7.27 -4.13 -7.74
C VAL A 93 -5.77 -4.11 -7.48
N ILE A 94 -5.09 -5.17 -7.90
CA ILE A 94 -3.64 -5.33 -7.76
C ILE A 94 -3.02 -5.09 -9.13
N ASN A 95 -2.16 -4.09 -9.23
CA ASN A 95 -1.37 -3.80 -10.41
C ASN A 95 0.09 -4.13 -10.11
N VAL A 96 0.62 -5.19 -10.72
CA VAL A 96 2.03 -5.58 -10.58
C VAL A 96 2.79 -5.14 -11.81
N ARG A 97 3.85 -4.37 -11.58
CA ARG A 97 4.82 -3.99 -12.59
C ARG A 97 5.90 -5.06 -12.67
N GLY A 98 5.80 -5.89 -13.71
CA GLY A 98 6.84 -6.86 -14.05
C GLY A 98 7.87 -6.30 -15.03
N SER A 99 8.80 -7.16 -15.46
CA SER A 99 9.71 -6.92 -16.58
C SER A 99 9.01 -6.90 -17.95
N THR A 100 7.71 -7.21 -18.00
CA THR A 100 6.89 -7.16 -19.21
C THR A 100 6.33 -5.76 -19.45
N PRO A 101 6.18 -5.33 -20.72
CA PRO A 101 5.72 -3.98 -21.05
C PRO A 101 4.27 -3.70 -20.59
N THR A 102 3.47 -4.74 -20.35
CA THR A 102 2.11 -4.63 -19.85
C THR A 102 2.06 -5.02 -18.38
N PRO A 103 1.54 -4.17 -17.47
CA PRO A 103 1.36 -4.54 -16.07
C PRO A 103 0.35 -5.68 -15.93
N ALA A 104 0.61 -6.61 -15.02
CA ALA A 104 -0.35 -7.65 -14.68
C ALA A 104 -1.39 -7.06 -13.72
N ILE A 105 -2.64 -6.98 -14.15
CA ILE A 105 -3.76 -6.48 -13.35
C ILE A 105 -4.59 -7.67 -12.87
N SER A 106 -4.76 -7.78 -11.56
CA SER A 106 -5.66 -8.75 -10.92
C SER A 106 -6.76 -8.02 -10.17
N GLU A 107 -8.01 -8.40 -10.41
CA GLU A 107 -9.18 -7.88 -9.71
C GLU A 107 -9.74 -8.97 -8.78
N LEU A 108 -9.93 -8.62 -7.51
CA LEU A 108 -10.47 -9.49 -6.48
C LEU A 108 -11.63 -8.78 -5.77
N LEU A 109 -12.61 -9.55 -5.35
CA LEU A 109 -13.60 -9.14 -4.35
C LEU A 109 -13.12 -9.62 -2.98
N TYR A 110 -13.44 -8.88 -1.93
CA TYR A 110 -13.12 -9.31 -0.57
C TYR A 110 -14.29 -9.16 0.39
N VAL A 111 -14.31 -10.03 1.40
CA VAL A 111 -15.24 -10.01 2.53
C VAL A 111 -14.43 -9.91 3.82
N THR A 112 -14.75 -8.91 4.62
CA THR A 112 -14.24 -8.76 5.98
C THR A 112 -15.19 -9.46 6.94
N GLY A 113 -14.75 -10.55 7.55
CA GLY A 113 -15.40 -11.15 8.70
C GLY A 113 -14.82 -10.60 10.01
N GLU A 114 -15.26 -11.13 11.15
CA GLU A 114 -14.81 -10.65 12.46
C GLU A 114 -13.31 -10.84 12.72
N ARG A 115 -12.70 -11.87 12.13
CA ARG A 115 -11.29 -12.26 12.37
C ARG A 115 -10.55 -12.70 11.11
N SER A 116 -11.15 -12.52 9.94
CA SER A 116 -10.54 -12.93 8.67
C SER A 116 -10.99 -12.03 7.54
N ILE A 117 -10.14 -11.94 6.52
CA ILE A 117 -10.46 -11.31 5.26
C ILE A 117 -10.34 -12.41 4.20
N LYS A 118 -11.39 -12.63 3.42
CA LYS A 118 -11.40 -13.60 2.31
C LYS A 118 -11.41 -12.85 1.00
N CYS A 119 -10.53 -13.22 0.07
CA CYS A 119 -10.47 -12.65 -1.28
C CYS A 119 -10.85 -13.73 -2.32
N PHE A 120 -11.59 -13.35 -3.35
CA PHE A 120 -12.05 -14.25 -4.42
C PHE A 120 -12.14 -13.53 -5.76
N TYR A 121 -11.99 -14.28 -6.85
CA TYR A 121 -12.12 -13.74 -8.19
C TYR A 121 -13.60 -13.42 -8.51
N PRO A 122 -13.89 -12.27 -9.14
CA PRO A 122 -15.23 -11.98 -9.63
C PRO A 122 -15.71 -13.08 -10.60
N GLY A 123 -16.94 -13.58 -10.41
CA GLY A 123 -17.52 -14.60 -11.30
C GLY A 123 -17.04 -16.04 -11.07
N GLY A 124 -16.17 -16.29 -10.09
CA GLY A 124 -15.87 -17.65 -9.62
C GLY A 124 -17.08 -18.21 -8.86
N SER A 125 -17.49 -19.44 -9.19
CA SER A 125 -18.53 -20.16 -8.45
C SER A 125 -18.16 -20.24 -6.97
N SER A 126 -18.91 -19.52 -6.15
CA SER A 126 -18.81 -19.52 -4.69
C SER A 126 -19.34 -20.86 -4.18
N PHE A 127 -18.63 -21.48 -3.23
CA PHE A 127 -19.13 -22.63 -2.47
C PHE A 127 -20.18 -22.19 -1.44
#